data_AF-A0A919JYU2-F1
#
_entry.id   AF-A0A919JYU2-F1
#
_cell.length_a   1.000
_cell.length_b   1.000
_cell.length_c   1.000
_cell.angle_alpha   90.00
_cell.angle_beta   90.00
_cell.angle_gamma   90.00
#
_symmetry.space_group_name_H-M   'P 1'
#
loop_
_entity.id
_entity.type
_entity.pdbx_description
1 polymer ?
#
loop_
_entity_poly.entity_id
_entity_poly.type
_entity_poly.pdbx_seq_one_letter_code
_entity_poly.pdbx_strand_id
1 'polypeptide(L)'
;MSLKADPPGADRLSLRLRRDTSAVHDAAQANGFLDALAAGRLPWEAYADLAAQHWFLYESLELAAATMVHDPVARAFVFPELARLPALEADLRFLHGPRWGSRIAALPATTTYCTRLRDTANAGPIGFIAHHYTRYLGDLSGGQYLGRAVARAYGLSDDGHRFFVFTELDPDAFKTYYRRLLDTLPWSRFEQDQFLAEVTKAYHLNIAVLDDLGRRWLVSL
;
A
#
# COMPACT_ATOMS: atom_id res chain seq x y z
N MET A 1 -22.45 32.00 -9.57
CA MET A 1 -22.80 30.89 -10.48
C MET A 1 -22.02 31.05 -11.77
N SER A 2 -20.89 30.36 -11.89
CA SER A 2 -20.25 29.96 -13.16
C SER A 2 -19.09 29.03 -12.82
N LEU A 3 -19.42 27.76 -12.55
CA LEU A 3 -18.45 26.66 -12.51
C LEU A 3 -18.30 26.19 -13.95
N LYS A 4 -17.39 26.83 -14.71
CA LYS A 4 -16.94 26.23 -15.97
C LYS A 4 -16.08 25.04 -15.60
N ALA A 5 -16.62 23.85 -15.78
CA ALA A 5 -15.83 22.63 -15.78
C ALA A 5 -14.74 22.75 -16.87
N ASP A 6 -13.50 22.41 -16.52
CA ASP A 6 -12.37 22.39 -17.45
C ASP A 6 -12.62 21.39 -18.60
N PRO A 7 -12.06 21.65 -19.79
CA PRO A 7 -12.30 20.81 -20.97
C PRO A 7 -11.79 19.38 -20.78
N PRO A 8 -12.38 18.38 -21.48
CA PRO A 8 -12.02 16.98 -21.28
C PRO A 8 -10.65 16.68 -21.90
N GLY A 9 -9.70 16.21 -21.08
CA GLY A 9 -8.55 15.43 -21.57
C GLY A 9 -7.19 15.69 -20.94
N ALA A 10 -6.90 16.88 -20.38
CA ALA A 10 -5.52 17.23 -20.00
C ALA A 10 -5.23 17.34 -18.49
N ASP A 11 -6.25 17.27 -17.63
CA ASP A 11 -6.07 17.60 -16.20
C ASP A 11 -6.84 16.66 -15.25
N ARG A 12 -7.04 15.41 -15.67
CA ARG A 12 -7.62 14.36 -14.83
C ARG A 12 -6.68 14.03 -13.68
N LEU A 13 -7.22 13.93 -12.46
CA LEU A 13 -6.42 13.64 -11.26
C LEU A 13 -5.62 12.34 -11.41
N SER A 14 -6.21 11.30 -12.01
CA SER A 14 -5.53 10.02 -12.24
C SER A 14 -4.33 10.13 -13.19
N LEU A 15 -4.39 11.01 -14.19
CA LEU A 15 -3.29 11.26 -15.13
C LEU A 15 -2.17 12.08 -14.46
N ARG A 16 -2.55 13.13 -13.72
CA ARG A 16 -1.61 13.93 -12.92
C ARG A 16 -0.88 13.06 -11.90
N LEU A 17 -1.62 12.23 -11.17
CA LEU A 17 -1.11 11.25 -10.22
C LEU A 17 -0.05 10.36 -10.85
N ARG A 18 -0.36 9.72 -11.99
CA ARG A 18 0.60 8.87 -12.69
C ARG A 18 1.87 9.62 -13.10
N ARG A 19 1.73 10.84 -13.63
CA ARG A 19 2.85 11.67 -14.09
C ARG A 19 3.72 12.12 -12.92
N ASP A 20 3.10 12.60 -11.85
CA ASP A 20 3.78 13.28 -10.75
C ASP A 20 4.43 12.28 -9.78
N THR A 21 3.93 11.03 -9.73
CA THR A 21 4.48 9.98 -8.87
C THR A 21 5.35 8.95 -9.61
N SER A 22 5.61 9.10 -10.91
CA SER A 22 6.36 8.08 -11.67
C SER A 22 7.78 7.89 -11.13
N ALA A 23 8.51 8.98 -10.89
CA ALA A 23 9.89 8.90 -10.41
C ALA A 23 10.00 8.25 -9.02
N VAL A 24 9.08 8.59 -8.09
CA VAL A 24 9.09 8.01 -6.75
C VAL A 24 8.58 6.56 -6.75
N HIS A 25 7.68 6.22 -7.67
CA HIS A 25 7.27 4.83 -7.91
C HIS A 25 8.47 4.00 -8.39
N ASP A 26 9.24 4.50 -9.37
CA ASP A 26 10.40 3.80 -9.90
C ASP A 26 11.50 3.62 -8.84
N ALA A 27 11.73 4.63 -8.00
CA ALA A 27 12.62 4.53 -6.85
C ALA A 27 12.16 3.46 -5.84
N ALA A 28 10.85 3.35 -5.58
CA ALA A 28 10.31 2.30 -4.72
C ALA A 28 10.47 0.90 -5.31
N GLN A 29 10.46 0.75 -6.63
CA GLN A 29 10.72 -0.53 -7.31
C GLN A 29 12.20 -0.90 -7.32
N ALA A 30 13.11 0.07 -7.38
CA ALA A 30 14.56 -0.15 -7.41
C ALA A 30 15.17 -0.52 -6.03
N ASN A 31 14.37 -1.01 -5.08
CA ASN A 31 14.84 -1.33 -3.75
C ASN A 31 15.48 -2.73 -3.70
N GLY A 32 16.78 -2.78 -3.42
CA GLY A 32 17.57 -4.01 -3.40
C GLY A 32 17.08 -5.08 -2.43
N PHE A 33 16.30 -4.72 -1.39
CA PHE A 33 15.69 -5.69 -0.47
C PHE A 33 14.63 -6.54 -1.17
N LEU A 34 13.73 -5.91 -1.92
CA LEU A 34 12.69 -6.62 -2.66
C LEU A 34 13.29 -7.50 -3.77
N ASP A 35 14.32 -7.01 -4.45
CA ASP A 35 15.05 -7.78 -5.46
C ASP A 35 15.74 -9.02 -4.86
N ALA A 36 16.32 -8.89 -3.67
CA ALA A 36 16.97 -10.01 -2.99
C ALA A 36 15.95 -11.04 -2.46
N LEU A 37 14.80 -10.58 -1.95
CA LEU A 37 13.67 -11.47 -1.60
C LEU A 37 13.13 -12.21 -2.82
N ALA A 38 12.81 -11.49 -3.89
CA ALA A 38 12.23 -12.07 -5.11
C ALA A 38 13.17 -13.10 -5.76
N ALA A 39 14.48 -12.93 -5.60
CA ALA A 39 15.50 -13.87 -6.08
C ALA A 39 15.82 -15.00 -5.09
N GLY A 40 15.18 -15.05 -3.91
CA GLY A 40 15.47 -16.06 -2.88
C GLY A 40 16.86 -15.96 -2.27
N ARG A 41 17.51 -14.78 -2.35
CA ARG A 41 18.84 -14.53 -1.75
C ARG A 41 18.78 -14.21 -0.27
N LEU A 42 17.60 -13.91 0.25
CA LEU A 42 17.38 -13.63 1.67
C LEU A 42 16.68 -14.81 2.35
N PRO A 43 16.95 -15.03 3.65
CA PRO A 43 16.32 -16.11 4.38
C PRO A 43 14.82 -15.83 4.57
N TRP A 44 14.06 -16.87 4.90
CA TRP A 44 12.60 -16.79 5.04
C TRP A 44 12.18 -15.78 6.13
N GLU A 45 13.00 -15.59 7.15
CA GLU A 45 12.77 -14.63 8.23
C GLU A 45 12.73 -13.19 7.72
N ALA A 46 13.46 -12.87 6.65
CA ALA A 46 13.41 -11.56 6.00
C ALA A 46 12.04 -11.32 5.34
N TYR A 47 11.46 -12.37 4.74
CA TYR A 47 10.12 -12.30 4.20
C TYR A 47 9.07 -12.16 5.31
N ALA A 48 9.22 -12.91 6.40
CA ALA A 48 8.36 -12.79 7.57
C ALA A 48 8.40 -11.37 8.18
N ASP A 49 9.58 -10.74 8.22
CA ASP A 49 9.73 -9.36 8.67
C ASP A 49 9.00 -8.36 7.76
N LEU A 50 9.05 -8.55 6.44
CA LEU A 50 8.27 -7.74 5.49
C LEU A 50 6.76 -7.89 5.72
N ALA A 51 6.28 -9.12 5.86
CA ALA A 51 4.87 -9.39 6.16
C ALA A 51 4.44 -8.73 7.49
N ALA A 52 5.31 -8.76 8.51
CA ALA A 52 5.08 -8.09 9.77
C ALA A 52 4.97 -6.57 9.62
N GLN A 53 5.85 -5.93 8.84
CA GLN A 53 5.77 -4.49 8.59
C GLN A 53 4.49 -4.12 7.83
N HIS A 54 4.07 -4.93 6.86
CA HIS A 54 2.79 -4.74 6.19
C HIS A 54 1.63 -4.82 7.18
N TRP A 55 1.59 -5.80 8.09
CA TRP A 55 0.51 -5.92 9.08
C TRP A 55 0.27 -4.62 9.86
N PHE A 56 1.31 -3.96 10.36
CA PHE A 56 1.14 -2.67 11.06
C PHE A 56 0.56 -1.57 10.16
N LEU A 57 0.97 -1.53 8.88
CA LEU A 57 0.46 -0.55 7.91
C LEU A 57 -1.03 -0.80 7.59
N TYR A 58 -1.41 -2.06 7.33
CA TYR A 58 -2.81 -2.41 7.04
C TYR A 58 -3.70 -2.32 8.27
N GLU A 59 -3.18 -2.61 9.47
CA GLU A 59 -3.91 -2.38 10.71
C GLU A 59 -4.30 -0.90 10.84
N SER A 60 -3.33 0.00 10.65
CA SER A 60 -3.58 1.44 10.69
C SER A 60 -4.54 1.90 9.56
N LEU A 61 -4.38 1.36 8.35
CA LEU A 61 -5.20 1.72 7.18
C LEU A 61 -6.65 1.23 7.29
N GLU A 62 -6.84 -0.02 7.70
CA GLU A 62 -8.17 -0.64 7.78
C GLU A 62 -8.93 -0.15 9.02
N LEU A 63 -8.24 0.18 10.12
CA LEU A 63 -8.86 0.89 11.25
C LEU A 63 -9.36 2.29 10.83
N ALA A 64 -8.58 3.01 10.03
CA ALA A 64 -9.02 4.28 9.47
C ALA A 64 -10.23 4.10 8.52
N ALA A 65 -10.24 3.03 7.72
CA ALA A 65 -11.36 2.71 6.83
C ALA A 65 -12.68 2.50 7.59
N ALA A 66 -12.63 1.90 8.79
CA ALA A 66 -13.81 1.72 9.65
C ALA A 66 -14.46 3.05 10.08
N THR A 67 -13.69 4.14 10.14
CA THR A 67 -14.23 5.49 10.37
C THR A 67 -14.64 6.15 9.06
N MET A 68 -13.79 6.04 8.03
CA MET A 68 -13.98 6.71 6.73
C MET A 68 -15.16 6.17 5.92
N VAL A 69 -15.70 4.99 6.25
CA VAL A 69 -16.94 4.48 5.66
C VAL A 69 -18.14 5.40 5.90
N HIS A 70 -18.07 6.27 6.92
CA HIS A 70 -19.11 7.26 7.23
C HIS A 70 -18.84 8.64 6.62
N ASP A 71 -17.66 8.89 6.05
CA ASP A 71 -17.32 10.15 5.40
C ASP A 71 -18.00 10.25 4.01
N PRO A 72 -18.60 11.40 3.64
CA PRO A 72 -19.35 11.55 2.39
C PRO A 72 -18.51 11.31 1.11
N VAL A 73 -17.19 11.56 1.17
CA VAL A 73 -16.26 11.41 0.06
C VAL A 73 -15.52 10.08 0.15
N ALA A 74 -14.88 9.78 1.29
CA ALA A 74 -14.01 8.62 1.44
C ALA A 74 -14.75 7.28 1.44
N ARG A 75 -16.05 7.22 1.78
CA ARG A 75 -16.83 5.99 1.70
C ARG A 75 -16.81 5.32 0.33
N ALA A 76 -16.65 6.11 -0.75
CA ALA A 76 -16.57 5.59 -2.12
C ALA A 76 -15.25 4.85 -2.40
N PHE A 77 -14.29 4.93 -1.48
CA PHE A 77 -12.97 4.30 -1.56
C PHE A 77 -12.81 3.17 -0.52
N VAL A 78 -13.82 2.88 0.29
CA VAL A 78 -13.78 1.76 1.24
C VAL A 78 -14.32 0.50 0.57
N PHE A 79 -13.41 -0.40 0.20
CA PHE A 79 -13.72 -1.65 -0.52
C PHE A 79 -13.42 -2.87 0.35
N PRO A 80 -14.44 -3.61 0.82
CA PRO A 80 -14.23 -4.81 1.63
C PRO A 80 -13.36 -5.87 0.93
N GLU A 81 -13.48 -6.00 -0.40
CA GLU A 81 -12.73 -6.96 -1.22
C GLU A 81 -11.21 -6.70 -1.23
N LEU A 82 -10.78 -5.50 -0.80
CA LEU A 82 -9.37 -5.16 -0.66
C LEU A 82 -8.79 -5.53 0.71
N ALA A 83 -9.60 -5.73 1.75
CA ALA A 83 -9.11 -5.95 3.12
C ALA A 83 -8.05 -7.05 3.16
N ARG A 84 -6.90 -6.75 3.78
CA ARG A 84 -5.70 -7.61 3.81
C ARG A 84 -5.38 -8.13 5.20
N LEU A 85 -5.89 -7.51 6.27
CA LEU A 85 -5.60 -7.97 7.64
C LEU A 85 -5.85 -9.46 7.86
N PRO A 86 -6.99 -10.07 7.48
CA PRO A 86 -7.20 -11.50 7.70
C PRO A 86 -6.17 -12.37 6.97
N ALA A 87 -5.76 -11.98 5.77
CA ALA A 87 -4.74 -12.68 4.99
C ALA A 87 -3.35 -12.53 5.63
N LEU A 88 -2.98 -11.32 6.07
CA LEU A 88 -1.73 -11.05 6.77
C LEU A 88 -1.63 -11.80 8.09
N GLU A 89 -2.70 -11.89 8.87
CA GLU A 89 -2.72 -12.65 10.13
C GLU A 89 -2.60 -14.15 9.92
N ALA A 90 -3.21 -14.67 8.85
CA ALA A 90 -3.06 -16.07 8.45
C ALA A 90 -1.61 -16.36 8.02
N ASP A 91 -1.03 -15.49 7.20
CA ASP A 91 0.36 -15.58 6.78
C ASP A 91 1.30 -15.49 7.98
N LEU A 92 1.14 -14.50 8.87
CA LEU A 92 1.98 -14.34 10.06
C LEU A 92 1.89 -15.53 11.01
N ARG A 93 0.73 -16.18 11.12
CA ARG A 93 0.58 -17.42 11.90
C ARG A 93 1.36 -18.58 11.28
N PHE A 94 1.44 -18.66 9.96
CA PHE A 94 2.30 -19.61 9.26
C PHE A 94 3.79 -19.24 9.43
N LEU A 95 4.11 -17.96 9.27
CA LEU A 95 5.47 -17.41 9.25
C LEU A 95 6.16 -17.41 10.63
N HIS A 96 5.44 -17.05 11.68
CA HIS A 96 5.99 -16.93 13.03
C HIS A 96 5.38 -17.93 14.03
N GLY A 97 4.43 -18.76 13.60
CA GLY A 97 3.71 -19.71 14.45
C GLY A 97 2.52 -19.08 15.20
N PRO A 98 1.83 -19.85 16.06
CA PRO A 98 0.59 -19.42 16.73
C PRO A 98 0.70 -18.16 17.59
N ARG A 99 1.91 -17.84 18.08
CA ARG A 99 2.22 -16.65 18.89
C ARG A 99 2.85 -15.51 18.08
N TRP A 100 2.51 -15.39 16.79
CA TRP A 100 3.09 -14.41 15.88
C TRP A 100 3.00 -12.97 16.42
N GLY A 101 1.90 -12.60 17.08
CA GLY A 101 1.69 -11.24 17.59
C GLY A 101 2.74 -10.79 18.61
N SER A 102 3.33 -11.72 19.38
CA SER A 102 4.41 -11.41 20.33
C SER A 102 5.80 -11.50 19.72
N ARG A 103 5.91 -11.78 18.41
CA ARG A 103 7.17 -12.01 17.69
C ARG A 103 7.46 -10.93 16.66
N ILE A 104 6.50 -10.06 16.39
CA ILE A 104 6.64 -8.95 15.45
C ILE A 104 6.86 -7.63 16.20
N ALA A 105 7.59 -6.71 15.57
CA ALA A 105 7.73 -5.35 16.03
C ALA A 105 7.79 -4.41 14.83
N ALA A 106 7.17 -3.24 14.96
CA ALA A 106 7.27 -2.20 13.94
C ALA A 106 8.68 -1.61 13.95
N LEU A 107 9.29 -1.53 12.77
CA LEU A 107 10.55 -0.81 12.59
C LEU A 107 10.32 0.71 12.75
N PRO A 108 11.38 1.50 12.99
CA PRO A 108 11.26 2.95 13.13
C PRO A 108 10.54 3.63 11.96
N ALA A 109 10.86 3.26 10.71
CA ALA A 109 10.17 3.78 9.53
C ALA A 109 8.70 3.33 9.47
N THR A 110 8.39 2.09 9.86
CA THR A 110 7.02 1.57 9.90
C THR A 110 6.18 2.34 10.92
N THR A 111 6.75 2.60 12.11
CA THR A 111 6.11 3.43 13.15
C THR A 111 5.83 4.84 12.61
N THR A 112 6.81 5.44 11.94
CA THR A 112 6.68 6.78 11.34
C THR A 112 5.58 6.81 10.28
N TYR A 113 5.51 5.79 9.43
CA TYR A 113 4.44 5.66 8.44
C TYR A 113 3.09 5.55 9.13
N CYS A 114 2.91 4.59 10.05
CA CYS A 114 1.64 4.39 10.74
C CYS A 114 1.14 5.67 11.43
N THR A 115 2.05 6.43 12.07
CA THR A 115 1.72 7.74 12.65
C THR A 115 1.22 8.71 11.59
N ARG A 116 1.95 8.91 10.48
CA ARG A 116 1.51 9.81 9.41
C ARG A 116 0.15 9.41 8.85
N LEU A 117 -0.05 8.12 8.60
CA LEU A 117 -1.30 7.59 8.07
C LEU A 117 -2.46 7.92 9.01
N ARG A 118 -2.32 7.62 10.31
CA ARG A 118 -3.35 7.91 11.31
C ARG A 118 -3.63 9.41 11.39
N ASP A 119 -2.59 10.24 11.42
CA ASP A 119 -2.73 11.70 11.50
C ASP A 119 -3.51 12.26 10.31
N THR A 120 -3.17 11.84 9.08
CA THR A 120 -3.81 12.38 7.87
C THR A 120 -5.19 11.81 7.63
N ALA A 121 -5.42 10.53 7.97
CA ALA A 121 -6.76 9.95 7.91
C ALA A 121 -7.69 10.63 8.92
N ASN A 122 -7.23 10.92 10.14
CA ASN A 122 -8.02 11.63 11.15
C ASN A 122 -8.30 13.09 10.76
N ALA A 123 -7.44 13.72 9.96
CA ALA A 123 -7.62 15.09 9.49
C ALA A 123 -8.67 15.21 8.37
N GLY A 124 -8.93 14.14 7.61
CA GLY A 124 -9.95 14.13 6.57
C GLY A 124 -9.72 13.10 5.44
N PRO A 125 -10.60 13.10 4.42
CA PRO A 125 -10.64 12.04 3.41
C PRO A 125 -9.41 12.02 2.48
N ILE A 126 -8.76 13.17 2.27
CA ILE A 126 -7.61 13.29 1.35
C ILE A 126 -6.47 12.36 1.79
N GLY A 127 -6.11 12.40 3.08
CA GLY A 127 -5.03 11.59 3.65
C GLY A 127 -5.32 10.10 3.55
N PHE A 128 -6.53 9.71 3.95
CA PHE A 128 -6.99 8.33 3.83
C PHE A 128 -6.92 7.83 2.39
N ILE A 129 -7.52 8.54 1.43
CA ILE A 129 -7.56 8.10 0.03
C ILE A 129 -6.14 8.05 -0.57
N ALA A 130 -5.23 8.94 -0.17
CA ALA A 130 -3.84 8.92 -0.60
C ALA A 130 -3.11 7.65 -0.15
N HIS A 131 -3.19 7.29 1.13
CA HIS A 131 -2.55 6.07 1.63
C HIS A 131 -3.24 4.80 1.13
N HIS A 132 -4.56 4.81 1.04
CA HIS A 132 -5.36 3.74 0.45
C HIS A 132 -4.95 3.49 -1.01
N TYR A 133 -4.83 4.56 -1.80
CA TYR A 133 -4.33 4.47 -3.18
C TYR A 133 -2.93 3.85 -3.22
N THR A 134 -1.98 4.41 -2.47
CA THR A 134 -0.57 3.98 -2.54
C THR A 134 -0.39 2.52 -2.17
N ARG A 135 -1.10 2.03 -1.14
CA ARG A 135 -0.99 0.65 -0.68
C ARG A 135 -1.69 -0.32 -1.65
N TYR A 136 -3.01 -0.22 -1.79
CA TYR A 136 -3.77 -1.24 -2.52
C TYR A 136 -3.47 -1.27 -4.02
N LEU A 137 -3.25 -0.11 -4.66
CA LEU A 137 -2.96 -0.10 -6.10
C LEU A 137 -1.52 -0.59 -6.35
N GLY A 138 -0.63 -0.44 -5.38
CA GLY A 138 0.69 -1.06 -5.36
C GLY A 138 0.60 -2.59 -5.30
N ASP A 139 -0.24 -3.12 -4.41
CA ASP A 139 -0.44 -4.57 -4.24
C ASP A 139 -1.05 -5.22 -5.49
N LEU A 140 -1.99 -4.54 -6.14
CA LEU A 140 -2.63 -4.95 -7.40
C LEU A 140 -1.74 -4.72 -8.64
N SER A 141 -0.55 -4.17 -8.47
CA SER A 141 0.42 -3.92 -9.53
C SER A 141 1.70 -4.71 -9.26
N GLY A 142 2.71 -4.10 -8.62
CA GLY A 142 3.99 -4.76 -8.33
C GLY A 142 3.85 -5.91 -7.33
N GLY A 143 2.90 -5.82 -6.40
CA GLY A 143 2.64 -6.88 -5.42
C GLY A 143 2.28 -8.22 -6.06
N GLN A 144 1.60 -8.22 -7.20
CA GLN A 144 1.26 -9.45 -7.93
C GLN A 144 2.50 -10.17 -8.48
N TYR A 145 3.51 -9.41 -8.93
CA TYR A 145 4.78 -9.98 -9.34
C TYR A 145 5.56 -10.50 -8.12
N LEU A 146 5.71 -9.66 -7.09
CA LEU A 146 6.44 -10.01 -5.87
C LEU A 146 5.87 -11.25 -5.20
N GLY A 147 4.54 -11.35 -5.06
CA GLY A 147 3.88 -12.51 -4.46
C GLY A 147 4.21 -13.83 -5.16
N ARG A 148 4.20 -13.84 -6.50
CA ARG A 148 4.59 -15.03 -7.28
C ARG A 148 6.09 -15.36 -7.13
N ALA A 149 6.94 -14.34 -7.08
CA ALA A 149 8.38 -14.52 -6.93
C ALA A 149 8.72 -15.10 -5.54
N VAL A 150 8.13 -14.54 -4.49
CA VAL A 150 8.26 -15.01 -3.10
C VAL A 150 7.72 -16.43 -2.96
N ALA A 151 6.52 -16.72 -3.48
CA ALA A 151 5.95 -18.07 -3.40
C ALA A 151 6.89 -19.12 -4.03
N ARG A 152 7.50 -18.79 -5.17
CA ARG A 152 8.50 -19.65 -5.80
C ARG A 152 9.78 -19.75 -4.98
N ALA A 153 10.34 -18.63 -4.52
CA ALA A 153 11.61 -18.57 -3.82
C ALA A 153 11.58 -19.35 -2.49
N TYR A 154 10.44 -19.35 -1.79
CA TYR A 154 10.28 -19.96 -0.48
C TYR A 154 9.41 -21.23 -0.48
N GLY A 155 9.01 -21.73 -1.65
CA GLY A 155 8.21 -22.95 -1.78
C GLY A 155 6.80 -22.86 -1.17
N LEU A 156 6.17 -21.69 -1.25
CA LEU A 156 4.82 -21.44 -0.71
C LEU A 156 3.76 -21.78 -1.77
N SER A 157 2.69 -22.45 -1.36
CA SER A 157 1.58 -22.86 -2.25
C SER A 157 0.27 -22.17 -1.93
N ASP A 158 -0.10 -22.04 -0.65
CA ASP A 158 -1.31 -21.34 -0.18
C ASP A 158 -1.00 -20.49 1.05
N ASP A 159 -0.39 -21.09 2.08
CA ASP A 159 -0.05 -20.38 3.31
C ASP A 159 1.23 -19.56 3.20
N GLY A 160 1.27 -18.48 3.97
CA GLY A 160 2.45 -17.63 4.08
C GLY A 160 2.53 -16.55 3.01
N HIS A 161 1.66 -16.53 1.99
CA HIS A 161 1.64 -15.49 0.94
C HIS A 161 0.22 -15.02 0.54
N ARG A 162 -0.79 -15.36 1.33
CA ARG A 162 -2.22 -15.02 1.12
C ARG A 162 -2.43 -13.51 0.93
N PHE A 163 -1.60 -12.67 1.55
CA PHE A 163 -1.60 -11.21 1.35
C PHE A 163 -1.64 -10.79 -0.12
N PHE A 164 -0.90 -11.49 -0.98
CA PHE A 164 -0.79 -11.16 -2.41
C PHE A 164 -1.95 -11.68 -3.26
N VAL A 165 -2.82 -12.51 -2.69
CA VAL A 165 -3.91 -13.20 -3.41
C VAL A 165 -5.22 -12.42 -3.26
N PHE A 166 -5.73 -11.89 -4.36
CA PHE A 166 -7.02 -11.19 -4.44
C PHE A 166 -8.00 -12.04 -5.24
N THR A 167 -8.88 -12.80 -4.57
CA THR A 167 -9.84 -13.70 -5.23
C THR A 167 -11.16 -13.04 -5.59
N GLU A 168 -11.48 -11.90 -4.99
CA GLU A 168 -12.79 -11.25 -5.10
C GLU A 168 -12.86 -10.18 -6.19
N LEU A 169 -11.74 -9.90 -6.88
CA LEU A 169 -11.67 -8.85 -7.89
C LEU A 169 -10.68 -9.19 -9.01
N ASP A 170 -10.93 -8.61 -10.20
CA ASP A 170 -9.93 -8.55 -11.26
C ASP A 170 -9.03 -7.31 -11.07
N PRO A 171 -7.70 -7.47 -10.90
CA PRO A 171 -6.81 -6.36 -10.57
C PRO A 171 -6.83 -5.22 -11.59
N ASP A 172 -6.87 -5.51 -12.89
CA ASP A 172 -6.77 -4.49 -13.94
C ASP A 172 -8.08 -3.70 -14.09
N ALA A 173 -9.22 -4.39 -14.04
CA ALA A 173 -10.53 -3.77 -13.99
C ALA A 173 -10.68 -2.90 -12.74
N PHE A 174 -10.24 -3.39 -11.57
CA PHE A 174 -10.32 -2.66 -10.32
C PHE A 174 -9.45 -1.39 -10.33
N LYS A 175 -8.19 -1.48 -10.77
CA LYS A 175 -7.31 -0.31 -10.94
C LYS A 175 -7.92 0.74 -11.87
N THR A 176 -8.59 0.30 -12.94
CA THR A 176 -9.29 1.19 -13.88
C THR A 176 -10.49 1.87 -13.21
N TYR A 177 -11.28 1.11 -12.45
CA TYR A 177 -12.40 1.63 -11.68
C TYR A 177 -11.96 2.66 -10.63
N TYR A 178 -10.92 2.35 -9.84
CA TYR A 178 -10.37 3.26 -8.82
C TYR A 178 -9.92 4.59 -9.42
N ARG A 179 -9.23 4.56 -10.57
CA ARG A 179 -8.80 5.80 -11.27
C ARG A 179 -9.98 6.64 -11.74
N ARG A 180 -11.06 6.00 -12.22
CA ARG A 180 -12.29 6.72 -12.56
C ARG A 180 -12.91 7.39 -11.34
N LEU A 181 -12.91 6.75 -10.18
CA LEU A 181 -13.39 7.37 -8.95
C LEU A 181 -12.59 8.61 -8.59
N LEU A 182 -11.26 8.54 -8.64
CA LEU A 182 -10.38 9.70 -8.43
C LEU A 182 -10.72 10.85 -9.38
N ASP A 183 -11.00 10.56 -10.65
CA ASP A 183 -11.35 11.57 -11.65
C ASP A 183 -12.74 12.20 -11.43
N THR A 184 -13.60 11.60 -10.61
CA THR A 184 -14.95 12.10 -10.28
C THR A 184 -15.04 12.81 -8.94
N LEU A 185 -13.93 12.89 -8.19
CA LEU A 185 -13.91 13.55 -6.89
C LEU A 185 -14.25 15.04 -7.02
N PRO A 186 -15.09 15.60 -6.11
CA PRO A 186 -15.48 17.01 -6.13
C PRO A 186 -14.38 17.92 -5.53
N TRP A 187 -13.11 17.53 -5.66
CA TRP A 187 -11.97 18.25 -5.09
C TRP A 187 -11.56 19.42 -5.97
N SER A 188 -11.37 20.57 -5.32
CA SER A 188 -10.68 21.73 -5.87
C SER A 188 -9.25 21.37 -6.28
N ARG A 189 -8.61 22.21 -7.12
CA ARG A 189 -7.21 21.99 -7.50
C ARG A 189 -6.26 21.99 -6.30
N PHE A 190 -6.54 22.81 -5.29
CA PHE A 190 -5.78 22.81 -4.05
C PHE A 190 -5.86 21.46 -3.31
N GLU A 191 -7.05 20.89 -3.16
CA GLU A 191 -7.24 19.57 -2.53
C GLU A 191 -6.59 18.45 -3.36
N GLN A 192 -6.66 18.54 -4.70
CA GLN A 192 -5.94 17.62 -5.58
C GLN A 192 -4.42 17.71 -5.38
N ASP A 193 -3.87 18.92 -5.23
CA ASP A 193 -2.44 19.11 -4.97
C ASP A 193 -2.03 18.55 -3.60
N GLN A 194 -2.88 18.71 -2.58
CA GLN A 194 -2.69 18.09 -1.27
C GLN A 194 -2.69 16.56 -1.36
N PHE A 195 -3.62 15.97 -2.13
CA PHE A 195 -3.65 14.54 -2.38
C PHE A 195 -2.37 14.04 -3.06
N LEU A 196 -1.92 14.72 -4.13
CA LEU A 196 -0.71 14.33 -4.87
C LEU A 196 0.55 14.43 -3.99
N ALA A 197 0.64 15.47 -3.16
CA ALA A 197 1.71 15.63 -2.19
C ALA A 197 1.69 14.49 -1.15
N GLU A 198 0.51 14.09 -0.67
CA GLU A 198 0.39 13.01 0.30
C GLU A 198 0.69 11.64 -0.31
N VAL A 199 0.27 11.36 -1.54
CA VAL A 199 0.68 10.13 -2.24
C VAL A 199 2.20 10.08 -2.37
N THR A 200 2.84 11.18 -2.75
CA THR A 200 4.31 11.26 -2.84
C THR A 200 4.96 10.99 -1.48
N LYS A 201 4.40 11.54 -0.39
CA LYS A 201 4.85 11.25 0.97
C LYS A 201 4.69 9.77 1.32
N ALA A 202 3.56 9.17 0.99
CA ALA A 202 3.28 7.75 1.23
C ALA A 202 4.28 6.82 0.50
N TYR A 203 4.70 7.19 -0.73
CA TYR A 203 5.76 6.47 -1.43
C TYR A 203 7.11 6.59 -0.71
N HIS A 204 7.51 7.80 -0.29
CA HIS A 204 8.75 7.98 0.47
C HIS A 204 8.75 7.21 1.80
N LEU A 205 7.61 7.17 2.50
CA LEU A 205 7.47 6.38 3.72
C LEU A 205 7.58 4.88 3.45
N ASN A 206 7.02 4.40 2.33
CA ASN A 206 7.18 3.00 1.92
C ASN A 206 8.65 2.67 1.62
N ILE A 207 9.34 3.54 0.87
CA ILE A 207 10.78 3.41 0.60
C ILE A 207 11.56 3.33 1.91
N ALA A 208 11.26 4.20 2.89
CA ALA A 208 11.93 4.18 4.19
C ALA A 208 11.73 2.87 4.96
N VAL A 209 10.54 2.25 4.86
CA VAL A 209 10.27 0.91 5.45
C VAL A 209 11.13 -0.15 4.77
N LEU A 210 11.20 -0.14 3.44
CA LEU A 210 12.03 -1.06 2.67
C LEU A 210 13.53 -0.85 2.95
N ASP A 211 13.96 0.39 3.15
CA ASP A 211 15.34 0.72 3.51
C ASP A 211 15.70 0.25 4.93
N ASP A 212 14.78 0.33 5.89
CA ASP A 212 14.95 -0.24 7.22
C ASP A 212 15.11 -1.76 7.15
N LEU A 213 14.30 -2.44 6.34
CA LEU A 213 14.44 -3.87 6.06
C LEU A 213 15.76 -4.19 5.35
N GLY A 214 16.15 -3.38 4.36
CA GLY A 214 17.42 -3.51 3.66
C GLY A 214 18.62 -3.38 4.60
N ARG A 215 18.63 -2.37 5.49
CA ARG A 215 19.68 -2.23 6.53
C ARG A 215 19.77 -3.44 7.44
N ARG A 216 18.63 -4.05 7.77
CA ARG A 216 18.57 -5.22 8.67
C ARG A 216 19.05 -6.51 7.99
N TRP A 217 18.73 -6.71 6.72
CA TRP A 217 18.88 -8.01 6.06
C TRP A 217 19.94 -8.06 4.95
N LEU A 218 20.24 -6.95 4.27
CA LEU A 218 21.26 -6.91 3.20
C LEU A 218 22.67 -6.71 3.73
N VAL A 219 22.84 -6.12 4.92
CA VAL A 219 24.15 -5.92 5.56
C VAL A 219 24.73 -7.25 6.09
N SER A 220 23.93 -8.32 6.07
CA SER A 220 24.31 -9.68 6.48
C SER A 220 24.65 -10.62 5.30
N LEU A 221 24.67 -10.11 4.06
CA LEU A 221 25.17 -10.81 2.86
C LEU A 221 26.64 -10.48 2.63
#